data_AF-A0AAW0LV27-F1
#
_entry.id   AF-A0AAW0LV27-F1
#
_cell.length_a   1.000
_cell.length_b   1.000
_cell.length_c   1.000
_cell.angle_alpha   90.00
_cell.angle_beta   90.00
_cell.angle_gamma   90.00
#
_symmetry.space_group_name_H-M   'P 1'
#
loop_
_entity.id
_entity.type
_entity.pdbx_description
1 polymer ?
#
loop_
_entity_poly.entity_id
_entity_poly.type
_entity_poly.pdbx_seq_one_letter_code
_entity_poly.pdbx_strand_id
1 'polypeptide(L)'
;MYVTRPLSMFQKNPSALSWPPPEGPNSGILVIEDEEAEQYTCFGLCKSDEIKDLPFPQNKNLKLRYSSGVGENQHASYFYANLIPVLNQPLSSNRYYVIKRRGSHKGEAYQNSKEEDMGSCFCFKYVSDVTPKPLDPNDIHQP
;
A
#
# COMPACT_ATOMS: atom_id res chain seq x y z
N MET A 1 -6.98 12.18 -13.12
CA MET A 1 -6.61 13.26 -12.16
C MET A 1 -6.90 12.79 -10.74
N TYR A 2 -5.98 13.01 -9.79
CA TYR A 2 -6.24 12.72 -8.39
C TYR A 2 -6.89 13.90 -7.68
N VAL A 3 -7.81 13.60 -6.76
CA VAL A 3 -8.27 14.55 -5.73
C VAL A 3 -7.75 14.12 -4.38
N THR A 4 -7.38 15.08 -3.55
CA THR A 4 -6.96 14.81 -2.17
C THR A 4 -8.15 14.89 -1.22
N ARG A 5 -8.21 13.99 -0.25
CA ARG A 5 -9.20 13.96 0.83
C ARG A 5 -8.51 13.71 2.17
N PRO A 6 -8.94 14.36 3.27
CA PRO A 6 -8.38 14.11 4.60
C PRO A 6 -8.77 12.72 5.11
N LEU A 7 -7.89 12.08 5.88
CA LEU A 7 -8.13 10.76 6.46
C LEU A 7 -9.27 10.80 7.50
N SER A 8 -9.35 11.88 8.29
CA SER A 8 -10.38 12.07 9.31
C SER A 8 -11.81 12.02 8.75
N MET A 9 -11.99 12.48 7.51
CA MET A 9 -13.28 12.42 6.81
C MET A 9 -13.76 10.97 6.63
N PHE A 10 -12.88 10.05 6.27
CA PHE A 10 -13.24 8.64 6.09
C PHE A 10 -13.44 7.92 7.43
N GLN A 11 -12.68 8.29 8.46
CA GLN A 11 -12.86 7.75 9.81
C GLN A 11 -14.23 8.14 10.40
N LYS A 12 -14.67 9.40 10.18
CA LYS A 12 -15.97 9.91 10.61
C LYS A 12 -17.14 9.38 9.77
N ASN A 13 -16.91 9.14 8.48
CA ASN A 13 -17.91 8.62 7.56
C ASN A 13 -17.36 7.45 6.72
N PRO A 14 -17.39 6.21 7.25
CA PRO A 14 -16.88 5.05 6.54
C PRO A 14 -17.59 4.79 5.20
N SER A 15 -18.85 5.20 5.05
CA SER A 15 -19.58 5.07 3.78
C SER A 15 -18.96 5.89 2.65
N ALA A 16 -18.19 6.94 2.95
CA ALA A 16 -17.48 7.73 1.97
C ALA A 16 -16.35 6.96 1.25
N LEU A 17 -15.88 5.84 1.81
CA LEU A 17 -14.89 4.96 1.15
C LEU A 17 -15.42 4.36 -0.15
N SER A 18 -16.75 4.20 -0.27
CA SER A 18 -17.42 3.66 -1.45
C SER A 18 -17.82 4.74 -2.47
N TRP A 19 -17.51 6.01 -2.20
CA TRP A 19 -17.78 7.07 -3.18
C TRP A 19 -16.90 6.89 -4.42
N PRO A 20 -17.45 7.12 -5.63
CA PRO A 20 -16.67 7.02 -6.84
C PRO A 20 -15.58 8.10 -6.86
N PRO A 21 -14.44 7.82 -7.53
CA PRO A 21 -13.48 8.87 -7.83
C PRO A 21 -14.10 9.96 -8.72
N PRO A 22 -13.46 11.14 -8.84
CA PRO A 22 -13.93 12.21 -9.70
C PRO A 22 -14.18 11.76 -11.14
N GLU A 23 -15.07 12.46 -11.84
CA GLU A 23 -15.34 12.16 -13.25
C GLU A 23 -14.09 12.31 -14.13
N GLY A 24 -14.00 11.47 -15.16
CA GLY A 24 -12.93 11.48 -16.15
C GLY A 24 -12.04 10.24 -16.11
N PRO A 25 -11.32 9.95 -17.21
CA PRO A 25 -10.44 8.78 -17.29
C PRO A 25 -9.25 8.96 -16.34
N ASN A 26 -8.76 7.84 -15.80
CA ASN A 26 -7.58 7.77 -14.94
C ASN A 26 -7.69 8.74 -13.75
N SER A 27 -8.89 8.80 -13.14
CA SER A 27 -9.16 9.57 -11.93
C SER A 27 -8.93 8.72 -10.68
N GLY A 28 -8.70 9.36 -9.54
CA GLY A 28 -8.46 8.65 -8.30
C GLY A 28 -8.55 9.55 -7.08
N ILE A 29 -8.44 8.95 -5.91
CA ILE A 29 -8.48 9.64 -4.62
C ILE A 29 -7.15 9.39 -3.91
N LEU A 30 -6.50 10.46 -3.46
CA LEU A 30 -5.38 10.41 -2.52
C LEU A 30 -5.89 10.80 -1.14
N VAL A 31 -5.40 10.09 -0.13
CA VAL A 31 -5.70 10.32 1.27
C VAL A 31 -4.52 11.01 1.94
N ILE A 32 -4.80 12.05 2.70
CA ILE A 32 -3.79 12.81 3.45
C ILE A 32 -4.13 12.67 4.91
N GLU A 33 -3.18 12.22 5.73
CA GLU A 33 -3.33 12.30 7.19
C GLU A 33 -3.28 13.78 7.60
N ASP A 34 -4.43 14.27 8.05
CA ASP A 34 -4.64 15.59 8.63
C ASP A 34 -4.54 15.55 10.15
N GLU A 35 -4.45 16.71 10.80
CA GLU A 35 -4.24 16.83 12.26
C GLU A 35 -5.29 16.10 13.09
N GLU A 36 -6.55 16.04 12.62
CA GLU A 36 -7.64 15.35 13.34
C GLU A 36 -7.51 13.82 13.29
N ALA A 37 -6.79 13.28 12.31
CA ALA A 37 -6.59 11.85 12.14
C ALA A 37 -5.31 11.35 12.84
N GLU A 38 -4.49 12.26 13.38
CA GLU A 38 -3.27 11.89 14.10
C GLU A 38 -3.62 11.05 15.35
N GLN A 39 -3.03 9.86 15.42
CA GLN A 39 -3.21 8.97 16.56
C GLN A 39 -2.14 9.24 17.62
N TYR A 40 -2.55 9.20 18.88
CA TYR A 40 -1.66 9.38 20.02
C TYR A 40 -1.72 8.17 20.95
N THR A 41 -0.57 7.84 21.52
CA THR A 41 -0.37 6.83 22.55
C THR A 41 0.05 7.52 23.87
N CYS A 42 0.30 6.75 24.92
CA CYS A 42 0.76 7.28 26.22
C CYS A 42 -0.14 8.41 26.75
N PHE A 43 -1.46 8.19 26.77
CA PHE A 43 -2.46 9.18 27.21
C PHE A 43 -2.43 10.52 26.46
N GLY A 44 -2.09 10.51 25.17
CA GLY A 44 -2.06 11.73 24.34
C GLY A 44 -0.69 12.41 24.25
N LEU A 45 0.33 11.86 24.90
CA LEU A 45 1.66 12.50 24.98
C LEU A 45 2.59 12.12 23.83
N CYS A 46 2.38 10.98 23.19
CA CYS A 46 3.26 10.46 22.15
C CYS A 46 2.49 10.25 20.86
N LYS A 47 2.93 10.81 19.73
CA LYS A 47 2.34 10.49 18.42
C LYS A 47 2.60 9.01 18.10
N SER A 48 1.58 8.33 17.58
CA SER A 48 1.70 6.97 17.06
C SER A 48 2.28 7.03 15.65
N ASP A 49 3.30 6.21 15.39
CA ASP A 49 3.85 6.03 14.03
C ASP A 49 3.24 4.80 13.32
N GLU A 50 2.32 4.09 13.98
CA GLU A 50 1.70 2.88 13.44
C GLU A 50 0.34 3.19 12.79
N ILE A 51 0.16 2.71 11.56
CA ILE A 51 -1.10 2.80 10.83
C ILE A 51 -1.72 1.40 10.79
N LYS A 52 -2.88 1.26 11.42
CA LYS A 52 -3.56 -0.04 11.60
C LYS A 52 -4.68 -0.29 10.61
N ASP A 53 -5.30 0.79 10.13
CA ASP A 53 -6.51 0.73 9.34
C ASP A 53 -6.33 1.36 7.96
N LEU A 54 -7.20 0.94 7.03
CA LEU A 54 -7.34 1.54 5.71
C LEU A 54 -8.25 2.77 5.78
N PRO A 55 -8.08 3.74 4.86
CA PRO A 55 -7.10 3.79 3.77
C PRO A 55 -5.74 4.33 4.22
N PHE A 56 -4.67 3.91 3.54
CA PHE A 56 -3.32 4.42 3.86
C PHE A 56 -3.12 5.86 3.36
N PRO A 57 -2.48 6.75 4.13
CA PRO A 57 -2.20 8.13 3.73
C PRO A 57 -0.98 8.24 2.81
N GLN A 58 -1.06 9.09 1.78
CA GLN A 58 0.02 9.31 0.80
C GLN A 58 0.99 10.44 1.16
N ASN A 59 0.74 11.19 2.23
CA ASN A 59 1.68 12.16 2.80
C ASN A 59 2.64 11.55 3.85
N LYS A 60 2.63 10.22 4.02
CA LYS A 60 3.51 9.50 4.96
C LYS A 60 4.48 8.58 4.24
N ASN A 61 5.66 8.43 4.82
CA ASN A 61 6.63 7.43 4.37
C ASN A 61 6.35 6.12 5.11
N LEU A 62 5.70 5.17 4.44
CA LEU A 62 5.32 3.90 5.05
C LEU A 62 6.50 2.93 5.08
N LYS A 63 6.64 2.26 6.22
CA LYS A 63 7.55 1.12 6.41
C LYS A 63 6.69 -0.13 6.57
N LEU A 64 6.61 -0.94 5.53
CA LEU A 64 5.91 -2.21 5.53
C LEU A 64 6.79 -3.25 6.23
N ARG A 65 6.19 -4.02 7.13
CA ARG A 65 6.82 -5.14 7.81
C ARG A 65 6.12 -6.42 7.37
N TYR A 66 6.89 -7.33 6.79
CA TYR A 66 6.43 -8.68 6.47
C TYR A 66 7.20 -9.67 7.33
N SER A 67 6.49 -10.56 8.01
CA SER A 67 7.09 -11.62 8.83
C SER A 67 6.76 -12.96 8.21
N SER A 68 7.78 -13.78 7.94
CA SER A 68 7.64 -15.13 7.38
C SER A 68 8.39 -16.15 8.23
N GLY A 69 7.95 -17.40 8.20
CA GLY A 69 8.56 -18.51 8.95
C GLY A 69 7.73 -18.94 10.16
N VAL A 70 8.10 -20.08 10.75
CA VAL A 70 7.39 -20.71 11.88
C VAL A 70 8.39 -20.99 13.01
N GLY A 71 7.99 -20.74 14.25
CA GLY A 71 8.82 -20.98 15.44
C GLY A 71 10.05 -20.07 15.50
N GLU A 72 11.21 -20.66 15.78
CA GLU A 72 12.48 -19.92 15.95
C GLU A 72 13.04 -19.35 14.63
N ASN A 73 12.57 -19.81 13.47
CA ASN A 73 13.02 -19.36 12.15
C ASN A 73 12.18 -18.21 11.58
N GLN A 74 11.63 -17.35 12.43
CA GLN A 74 10.89 -16.17 11.99
C GLN A 74 11.86 -15.11 11.46
N HIS A 75 11.67 -14.72 10.19
CA HIS A 75 12.38 -13.60 9.58
C HIS A 75 11.42 -12.44 9.35
N ALA A 76 11.82 -11.24 9.77
CA ALA A 76 11.07 -10.01 9.52
C ALA A 76 11.80 -9.18 8.46
N SER A 77 11.14 -9.01 7.32
CA SER A 77 11.60 -8.15 6.23
C SER A 77 10.90 -6.80 6.30
N TYR A 78 11.64 -5.74 5.97
CA TYR A 78 11.13 -4.37 5.99
C TYR A 78 11.32 -3.71 4.63
N PHE A 79 10.26 -3.09 4.13
CA PHE A 79 10.28 -2.40 2.85
C PHE A 79 9.70 -1.00 3.00
N TYR A 80 10.34 -0.04 2.34
CA TYR A 80 9.85 1.33 2.30
C TYR A 80 9.11 1.55 0.98
N ALA A 81 7.83 1.82 1.08
CA ALA A 81 6.97 1.96 -0.08
C ALA A 81 5.94 3.07 0.11
N ASN A 82 5.49 3.64 -1.02
CA ASN A 82 4.28 4.43 -1.05
C ASN A 82 3.16 3.53 -1.57
N LEU A 83 2.01 3.55 -0.89
CA LEU A 83 0.81 2.86 -1.33
C LEU A 83 -0.09 3.87 -2.02
N ILE A 84 -0.34 3.72 -3.32
CA ILE A 84 -1.14 4.67 -4.11
C ILE A 84 -2.44 3.97 -4.52
N PRO A 85 -3.62 4.49 -4.14
CA PRO A 85 -4.89 3.92 -4.55
C PRO A 85 -5.02 3.81 -6.07
N VAL A 86 -5.55 2.68 -6.51
CA VAL A 86 -5.74 2.37 -7.93
C VAL A 86 -6.72 3.35 -8.58
N LEU A 87 -6.45 3.69 -9.83
CA LEU A 87 -7.27 4.60 -10.62
C LEU A 87 -8.64 4.00 -10.93
N ASN A 88 -9.63 4.86 -11.11
CA ASN A 88 -11.01 4.53 -11.49
C ASN A 88 -11.71 3.56 -10.52
N GLN A 89 -11.23 3.45 -9.27
CA GLN A 89 -11.82 2.61 -8.23
C GLN A 89 -12.07 3.41 -6.96
N PRO A 90 -13.12 3.09 -6.19
CA PRO A 90 -13.32 3.64 -4.86
C PRO A 90 -12.26 3.12 -3.88
N LEU A 91 -12.05 3.83 -2.77
CA LEU A 91 -11.10 3.41 -1.73
C LEU A 91 -11.51 2.09 -1.06
N SER A 92 -12.81 1.78 -1.04
CA SER A 92 -13.33 0.50 -0.54
C SER A 92 -12.90 -0.73 -1.33
N SER A 93 -12.32 -0.55 -2.53
CA SER A 93 -11.67 -1.64 -3.26
C SER A 93 -10.42 -2.18 -2.55
N ASN A 94 -9.81 -1.38 -1.67
CA ASN A 94 -8.59 -1.69 -0.94
C ASN A 94 -7.40 -2.12 -1.85
N ARG A 95 -7.38 -1.65 -3.10
CA ARG A 95 -6.30 -1.92 -4.06
C ARG A 95 -5.34 -0.75 -4.16
N TYR A 96 -4.04 -1.06 -4.16
CA TYR A 96 -2.98 -0.05 -4.13
C TYR A 96 -1.82 -0.48 -5.02
N TYR A 97 -1.32 0.45 -5.84
CA TYR A 97 0.02 0.31 -6.39
C TYR A 97 1.04 0.48 -5.27
N VAL A 98 1.97 -0.47 -5.15
CA VAL A 98 3.05 -0.40 -4.17
C VAL A 98 4.30 0.13 -4.88
N ILE A 99 4.69 1.38 -4.59
CA ILE A 99 5.84 2.03 -5.23
C ILE A 99 7.05 1.98 -4.30
N LYS A 100 8.16 1.40 -4.78
CA LYS A 100 9.40 1.30 -4.02
C LYS A 100 10.04 2.67 -3.78
N ARG A 101 10.44 2.95 -2.54
CA ARG A 101 10.95 4.29 -2.15
C ARG A 101 12.46 4.38 -1.95
N ARG A 102 13.14 3.27 -1.69
CA ARG A 102 14.57 3.25 -1.33
C ARG A 102 15.31 2.15 -2.08
N GLY A 103 16.63 2.34 -2.23
CA GLY A 103 17.52 1.38 -2.87
C GLY A 103 17.44 1.39 -4.40
N SER A 104 17.89 0.30 -5.02
CA SER A 104 17.72 0.04 -6.45
C SER A 104 16.23 0.03 -6.81
N HIS A 105 15.89 0.36 -8.06
CA HIS A 105 14.49 0.36 -8.54
C HIS A 105 13.58 1.35 -7.78
N LYS A 106 14.14 2.43 -7.24
CA LYS A 106 13.35 3.48 -6.59
C LYS A 106 12.43 4.15 -7.62
N GLY A 107 11.15 4.28 -7.27
CA GLY A 107 10.11 4.85 -8.12
C GLY A 107 9.38 3.81 -8.98
N GLU A 108 9.84 2.56 -8.98
CA GLU A 108 9.19 1.46 -9.68
C GLU A 108 8.11 0.81 -8.81
N ALA A 109 7.08 0.27 -9.45
CA ALA A 109 6.00 -0.47 -8.84
C ALA A 109 6.41 -1.93 -8.62
N TYR A 110 6.05 -2.47 -7.45
CA TYR A 110 6.10 -3.91 -7.22
C TYR A 110 5.05 -4.62 -8.09
N GLN A 111 5.31 -5.90 -8.36
CA GLN A 111 4.44 -6.77 -9.13
C GLN A 111 4.18 -8.06 -8.35
N ASN A 112 2.97 -8.59 -8.50
CA ASN A 112 2.63 -9.91 -8.00
C ASN A 112 3.39 -10.98 -8.78
N SER A 113 3.97 -11.96 -8.07
CA SER A 113 4.56 -13.15 -8.68
C SER A 113 3.47 -14.00 -9.36
N LYS A 114 3.80 -14.53 -10.54
CA LYS A 114 2.94 -15.45 -11.29
C LYS A 114 3.34 -16.90 -11.01
N GLU A 115 2.49 -17.84 -11.42
CA GLU A 115 2.82 -19.28 -11.31
C GLU A 115 4.09 -19.62 -12.11
N GLU A 116 4.32 -18.94 -13.23
CA GLU A 116 5.54 -19.06 -14.05
C GLU A 116 6.81 -18.63 -13.29
N ASP A 117 6.69 -17.78 -12.27
CA ASP A 117 7.79 -17.31 -11.43
C ASP A 117 8.09 -18.28 -10.26
N MET A 118 7.32 -19.38 -10.14
CA MET A 118 7.59 -20.43 -9.16
C MET A 118 8.74 -21.32 -9.63
N GLY A 119 9.85 -21.26 -8.90
CA GLY A 119 10.93 -22.22 -9.04
C GLY A 119 10.60 -23.54 -8.32
N SER A 120 11.11 -24.65 -8.85
CA SER A 120 11.10 -25.94 -8.16
C SER A 120 12.54 -26.42 -7.93
N CYS A 121 12.90 -26.71 -6.68
CA CYS A 121 14.17 -27.36 -6.35
C CYS A 121 13.89 -28.53 -5.39
N PHE A 122 14.30 -29.75 -5.78
CA PHE A 122 14.24 -31.00 -4.98
C PHE A 122 13.02 -31.09 -4.04
N CYS A 123 11.84 -31.31 -4.61
CA CYS A 123 10.54 -31.46 -3.91
C CYS A 123 9.96 -30.21 -3.23
N PHE A 124 10.62 -29.04 -3.30
CA PHE A 124 10.11 -27.78 -2.79
C PHE A 124 9.79 -26.79 -3.91
N LYS A 125 8.61 -26.18 -3.85
CA LYS A 125 8.25 -25.01 -4.66
C LYS A 125 8.64 -23.75 -3.90
N TYR A 126 9.28 -22.79 -4.57
CA TYR A 126 9.55 -21.48 -4.01
C TYR A 126 9.10 -20.39 -4.98
N VAL A 127 8.54 -19.31 -4.43
CA VAL A 127 8.19 -18.12 -5.19
C VAL A 127 9.36 -17.16 -5.08
N SER A 128 9.91 -16.74 -6.22
CA SER A 128 10.91 -15.67 -6.24
C SER A 128 10.22 -14.31 -6.24
N ASP A 129 10.79 -13.35 -5.51
CA ASP A 129 10.31 -11.97 -5.53
C ASP A 129 10.57 -11.37 -6.92
N VAL A 130 9.51 -10.90 -7.58
CA VAL A 130 9.62 -10.27 -8.90
C VAL A 130 10.32 -8.92 -8.76
N THR A 131 11.23 -8.64 -9.68
CA THR A 131 11.90 -7.33 -9.73
C THR A 131 10.87 -6.24 -10.05
N PRO A 132 10.84 -5.12 -9.30
CA PRO A 132 9.96 -3.99 -9.60
C PRO A 132 10.14 -3.47 -11.03
N LYS A 133 9.11 -2.83 -11.56
CA LYS A 133 9.10 -2.25 -12.92
C LYS A 133 8.45 -0.86 -12.92
N PRO A 134 8.66 -0.04 -13.96
CA PRO A 134 7.92 1.20 -14.12
C PRO A 134 6.40 0.99 -13.97
N LEU A 135 5.74 1.93 -13.29
CA LEU A 135 4.29 1.87 -13.07
C LEU A 135 3.56 1.89 -14.42
N ASP A 136 2.77 0.85 -14.67
CA ASP A 136 1.84 0.74 -15.79
C ASP A 136 0.44 0.52 -15.23
N PRO A 137 -0.44 1.53 -15.28
CA PRO A 137 -1.81 1.41 -14.78
C PRO A 137 -2.65 0.32 -15.46
N ASN A 138 -2.25 -0.15 -16.65
CA ASN A 138 -2.95 -1.20 -17.38
C ASN A 138 -2.43 -2.61 -17.03
N ASP A 139 -1.31 -2.71 -16.31
CA ASP A 139 -0.79 -3.99 -15.84
C ASP A 139 -1.59 -4.48 -14.65
N ILE A 140 -2.33 -5.57 -14.86
CA ILE A 140 -3.18 -6.20 -13.85
C ILE A 140 -2.40 -6.79 -12.66
N HIS A 141 -1.07 -6.90 -12.76
CA HIS A 141 -0.21 -7.50 -11.74
C HIS A 141 0.47 -6.48 -10.81
N GLN A 142 0.34 -5.18 -11.07
CA GLN A 142 0.89 -4.12 -10.21
C GLN A 142 -0.06 -3.64 -9.07
N PRO A 143 -1.39 -3.78 -9.21
CA PRO A 143 -2.36 -3.59 -8.12
C PRO A 143 -2.44 -4.68 -7.05
#